data_AF-A0A924JBP0-F1
#
_entry.id   AF-A0A924JBP0-F1
#
_cell.length_a   1.000
_cell.length_b   1.000
_cell.length_c   1.000
_cell.angle_alpha   90.00
_cell.angle_beta   90.00
_cell.angle_gamma   90.00
#
_symmetry.space_group_name_H-M   'P 1'
#
loop_
_entity.id
_entity.type
_entity.pdbx_description
1 polymer ?
#
loop_
_entity_poly.entity_id
_entity_poly.type
_entity_poly.pdbx_seq_one_letter_code
_entity_poly.pdbx_strand_id
1 'polypeptide(L)'
;FLNNPALADSMARNELSITLMPYLAAAKYYTLQYGLPTKAKNSRWAVGMQYLSYGQFTLTDPAGNALGTFTANDYAIGLTHARTEGNFSLGATVKAVGSAIETYSAFGLVADFGGVFRHPNGLMTVGLVAKNAGVLLKNFGPADADLPFDLQAGVTVKPRYAPIRLTLTAHHLHRFDIAYNDPGLNIRYDLNGNPIPQTISVGENIARHLSVGVELLISRNVNLLAGYNHRQRQEGKLATGAGGAGISFGASVQARGFQLTYGRFSAAPTAGTSQLSLRIDFAQVLNARK
;
A
#
# COMPACT_ATOMS: atom_id res chain seq x y z
N PHE A 1 -1.53 2.47 -10.03
CA PHE A 1 -1.96 1.10 -10.43
C PHE A 1 -1.39 0.01 -9.52
N LEU A 2 -0.30 0.24 -8.77
CA LEU A 2 0.24 -0.77 -7.84
C LEU A 2 -0.72 -1.25 -6.73
N ASN A 3 -1.73 -0.45 -6.40
CA ASN A 3 -2.78 -0.87 -5.45
C ASN A 3 -3.94 -1.60 -6.12
N ASN A 4 -4.30 -1.20 -7.35
CA ASN A 4 -5.30 -1.86 -8.18
C ASN A 4 -4.90 -1.65 -9.65
N PRO A 5 -4.65 -2.73 -10.40
CA PRO A 5 -4.17 -2.63 -11.79
C PRO A 5 -5.15 -1.92 -12.71
N ALA A 6 -6.47 -2.02 -12.47
CA ALA A 6 -7.48 -1.35 -13.28
C ALA A 6 -7.35 0.18 -13.25
N LEU A 7 -6.77 0.76 -12.18
CA LEU A 7 -6.51 2.20 -12.07
C LEU A 7 -5.39 2.69 -12.99
N ALA A 8 -4.70 1.81 -13.73
CA ALA A 8 -3.76 2.23 -14.76
C ALA A 8 -4.46 2.98 -15.92
N ASP A 9 -5.77 2.84 -16.07
CA ASP A 9 -6.58 3.59 -17.03
C ASP A 9 -6.51 5.12 -16.81
N SER A 10 -6.39 5.52 -15.55
CA SER A 10 -6.40 6.91 -15.08
C SER A 10 -5.00 7.54 -15.04
N MET A 11 -3.97 6.78 -15.37
CA MET A 11 -2.59 7.28 -15.47
C MET A 11 -2.39 7.99 -16.81
N ALA A 12 -1.72 9.15 -16.82
CA ALA A 12 -1.40 9.81 -18.07
C ALA A 12 -0.42 8.96 -18.91
N ARG A 13 -0.43 9.17 -20.22
CA ARG A 13 0.55 8.53 -21.11
C ARG A 13 1.89 9.21 -20.88
N ASN A 14 2.98 8.43 -20.84
CA ASN A 14 4.32 8.99 -20.60
C ASN A 14 4.38 9.76 -19.26
N GLU A 15 3.84 9.14 -18.20
CA GLU A 15 3.87 9.70 -16.85
C GLU A 15 4.88 8.92 -16.01
N LEU A 16 5.76 9.62 -15.31
CA LEU A 16 6.68 9.06 -14.32
C LEU A 16 6.18 9.42 -12.93
N SER A 17 6.13 8.44 -12.02
CA SER A 17 5.88 8.68 -10.61
C SER A 17 6.93 8.00 -9.75
N ILE A 18 7.50 8.77 -8.83
CA ILE A 18 8.51 8.34 -7.87
C ILE A 18 7.95 8.62 -6.48
N THR A 19 8.01 7.63 -5.58
CA THR A 19 7.67 7.80 -4.17
C THR A 19 8.84 7.36 -3.32
N LEU A 20 9.20 8.19 -2.34
CA LEU A 20 10.27 7.97 -1.38
C LEU A 20 9.66 7.99 0.02
N MET A 21 9.92 6.95 0.80
CA MET A 21 9.46 6.84 2.18
C MET A 21 10.58 6.30 3.06
N PRO A 22 11.29 7.17 3.82
CA PRO A 22 12.09 6.72 4.96
C PRO A 22 11.17 5.95 5.91
N TYR A 23 11.42 4.67 6.11
CA TYR A 23 10.57 3.82 6.91
C TYR A 23 11.08 3.73 8.35
N LEU A 24 10.51 2.84 9.16
CA LEU A 24 10.93 2.68 10.55
C LEU A 24 12.39 2.19 10.64
N ALA A 25 13.09 2.64 11.69
CA ALA A 25 14.52 2.38 11.89
C ALA A 25 15.38 2.85 10.69
N ALA A 26 16.25 1.98 10.16
CA ALA A 26 17.12 2.28 9.02
C ALA A 26 16.47 1.98 7.66
N ALA A 27 15.25 1.44 7.65
CA ALA A 27 14.61 0.97 6.43
C ALA A 27 14.17 2.13 5.52
N LYS A 28 14.20 1.89 4.22
CA LYS A 28 13.82 2.87 3.19
C LYS A 28 13.01 2.18 2.12
N TYR A 29 11.86 2.75 1.81
CA TYR A 29 10.94 2.24 0.81
C TYR A 29 10.85 3.18 -0.38
N TYR A 30 10.98 2.60 -1.57
CA TYR A 30 11.02 3.30 -2.85
C TYR A 30 9.96 2.71 -3.77
N THR A 31 9.31 3.56 -4.53
CA THR A 31 8.38 3.13 -5.58
C THR A 31 8.63 3.95 -6.84
N LEU A 32 8.70 3.24 -7.97
CA LEU A 32 8.82 3.81 -9.29
C LEU A 32 7.66 3.29 -10.14
N GLN A 33 6.98 4.17 -10.86
CA GLN A 33 5.88 3.83 -11.75
C GLN A 33 6.04 4.62 -13.04
N TYR A 34 5.91 3.95 -14.18
CA TYR A 34 5.98 4.60 -15.49
C TYR A 34 4.88 4.11 -16.41
N GLY A 35 4.09 5.06 -16.91
CA GLY A 35 2.99 4.82 -17.84
C GLY A 35 3.51 4.84 -19.28
N LEU A 36 3.46 3.72 -19.98
CA LEU A 36 4.03 3.60 -21.31
C LEU A 36 3.27 4.48 -22.33
N PRO A 37 3.97 5.07 -23.32
CA PRO A 37 3.38 5.94 -24.33
C PRO A 37 2.63 5.16 -25.42
N THR A 38 1.65 4.33 -25.06
CA THR A 38 0.88 3.51 -26.00
C THR A 38 -0.24 4.30 -26.65
N LYS A 39 -0.42 4.14 -27.98
CA LYS A 39 -1.44 4.89 -28.75
C LYS A 39 -2.88 4.35 -28.56
N ALA A 40 -3.05 3.12 -28.08
CA ALA A 40 -4.35 2.49 -27.88
C ALA A 40 -5.29 3.34 -27.00
N LYS A 41 -6.51 3.61 -27.49
CA LYS A 41 -7.45 4.57 -26.87
C LYS A 41 -7.96 4.09 -25.52
N ASN A 42 -8.33 2.81 -25.43
CA ASN A 42 -8.98 2.19 -24.28
C ASN A 42 -8.05 1.27 -23.48
N SER A 43 -6.77 1.19 -23.84
CA SER A 43 -5.79 0.31 -23.20
C SER A 43 -4.60 1.13 -22.71
N ARG A 44 -4.09 0.75 -21.54
CA ARG A 44 -2.93 1.35 -20.90
C ARG A 44 -1.97 0.26 -20.45
N TRP A 45 -0.69 0.52 -20.69
CA TRP A 45 0.40 -0.29 -20.19
C TRP A 45 1.25 0.54 -19.24
N ALA A 46 1.68 -0.06 -18.15
CA ALA A 46 2.56 0.58 -17.19
C ALA A 46 3.54 -0.42 -16.61
N VAL A 47 4.73 0.05 -16.27
CA VAL A 47 5.72 -0.71 -15.52
C VAL A 47 5.89 -0.10 -14.14
N GLY A 48 6.08 -0.94 -13.14
CA GLY A 48 6.26 -0.49 -11.76
C GLY A 48 7.35 -1.28 -11.07
N MET A 49 8.03 -0.62 -10.15
CA MET A 49 9.02 -1.22 -9.26
C MET A 49 8.75 -0.74 -7.83
N GLN A 50 8.84 -1.67 -6.88
CA GLN A 50 8.86 -1.41 -5.45
C GLN A 50 10.18 -1.96 -4.90
N TYR A 51 10.83 -1.21 -4.03
CA TYR A 51 12.09 -1.61 -3.41
C TYR A 51 12.08 -1.23 -1.93
N LEU A 52 12.33 -2.20 -1.07
CA LEU A 52 12.45 -2.00 0.37
C LEU A 52 13.88 -2.38 0.77
N SER A 53 14.66 -1.40 1.20
CA SER A 53 15.93 -1.67 1.86
C SER A 53 15.72 -1.67 3.36
N TYR A 54 16.27 -2.65 4.05
CA TYR A 54 16.24 -2.71 5.51
C TYR A 54 17.42 -1.99 6.16
N GLY A 55 18.34 -1.45 5.35
CA GLY A 55 19.59 -0.88 5.81
C GLY A 55 20.68 -1.92 6.00
N GLN A 56 21.62 -1.60 6.87
CA GLN A 56 22.80 -2.42 7.15
C GLN A 56 22.71 -2.96 8.58
N PHE A 57 23.00 -4.25 8.72
CA PHE A 57 23.01 -4.98 9.99
C PHE A 57 24.43 -5.37 10.34
N THR A 58 24.74 -5.38 11.63
CA THR A 58 26.00 -5.95 12.12
C THR A 58 25.90 -7.48 12.12
N LEU A 59 26.87 -8.13 11.49
CA LEU A 59 27.01 -9.58 11.54
C LEU A 59 27.79 -9.93 12.81
N THR A 60 27.26 -10.84 13.65
CA THR A 60 27.93 -11.30 14.86
C THR A 60 28.05 -12.81 14.90
N ASP A 61 29.12 -13.31 15.52
CA ASP A 61 29.22 -14.71 15.90
C ASP A 61 28.26 -15.05 17.08
N PRO A 62 28.08 -16.33 17.45
CA PRO A 62 27.25 -16.71 18.60
C PRO A 62 27.73 -16.17 19.95
N ALA A 63 29.00 -15.72 20.05
CA ALA A 63 29.56 -15.09 21.25
C ALA A 63 29.35 -13.56 21.26
N GLY A 64 28.75 -12.99 20.21
CA GLY A 64 28.47 -11.56 20.08
C GLY A 64 29.62 -10.74 19.47
N ASN A 65 30.70 -11.37 19.00
CA ASN A 65 31.79 -10.64 18.34
C ASN A 65 31.38 -10.23 16.93
N ALA A 66 31.63 -8.98 16.55
CA ALA A 66 31.30 -8.48 15.23
C ALA A 66 32.23 -9.08 14.15
N LEU A 67 31.64 -9.73 13.15
CA LEU A 67 32.32 -10.34 12.00
C LEU A 67 32.27 -9.46 10.74
N GLY A 68 31.43 -8.42 10.75
CA GLY A 68 31.24 -7.53 9.61
C GLY A 68 29.84 -6.96 9.57
N THR A 69 29.33 -6.73 8.35
CA THR A 69 27.97 -6.23 8.13
C THR A 69 27.33 -6.90 6.94
N PHE A 70 26.00 -6.98 6.95
CA PHE A 70 25.21 -7.46 5.82
C PHE A 70 24.01 -6.54 5.57
N THR A 71 23.36 -6.74 4.42
CA THR A 71 22.13 -6.01 4.07
C THR A 71 21.00 -6.98 3.81
N ALA A 72 19.78 -6.48 3.95
CA ALA A 72 18.57 -7.16 3.51
C ALA A 72 17.75 -6.23 2.63
N ASN A 73 17.20 -6.75 1.53
CA ASN A 73 16.41 -5.96 0.60
C ASN A 73 15.32 -6.82 -0.07
N ASP A 74 14.15 -6.21 -0.27
CA ASP A 74 13.06 -6.79 -1.06
C ASP A 74 12.81 -5.94 -2.30
N TYR A 75 12.43 -6.60 -3.38
CA TYR A 75 12.04 -5.93 -4.62
C TYR A 75 10.85 -6.60 -5.27
N ALA A 76 10.03 -5.80 -5.94
CA ALA A 76 8.96 -6.26 -6.82
C ALA A 76 8.99 -5.45 -8.10
N ILE A 77 9.09 -6.11 -9.25
CA ILE A 77 9.04 -5.46 -10.57
C ILE A 77 7.86 -6.05 -11.32
N GLY A 78 7.03 -5.19 -11.91
CA GLY A 78 5.82 -5.66 -12.58
C GLY A 78 5.45 -4.90 -13.84
N LEU A 79 4.78 -5.62 -14.73
CA LEU A 79 4.14 -5.10 -15.94
C LEU A 79 2.62 -5.15 -15.75
N THR A 80 1.98 -4.01 -15.97
CA THR A 80 0.54 -3.82 -15.80
C THR A 80 -0.11 -3.51 -17.13
N HIS A 81 -1.26 -4.12 -17.39
CA HIS A 81 -2.16 -3.77 -18.46
C HIS A 81 -3.55 -3.49 -17.89
N ALA A 82 -4.18 -2.39 -18.33
CA ALA A 82 -5.57 -2.10 -18.04
C ALA A 82 -6.33 -1.75 -19.31
N ARG A 83 -7.60 -2.16 -19.35
CA ARG A 83 -8.54 -1.87 -20.42
C ARG A 83 -9.82 -1.31 -19.84
N THR A 84 -10.35 -0.25 -20.47
CA THR A 84 -11.61 0.38 -20.07
C THR A 84 -12.63 0.25 -21.17
N GLU A 85 -13.82 -0.23 -20.81
CA GLU A 85 -14.97 -0.33 -21.70
C GLU A 85 -16.20 0.25 -20.98
N GLY A 86 -16.74 1.33 -21.53
CA GLY A 86 -17.82 2.10 -20.90
C GLY A 86 -17.43 2.56 -19.48
N ASN A 87 -18.20 2.12 -18.49
CA ASN A 87 -18.03 2.49 -17.09
C ASN A 87 -17.12 1.53 -16.31
N PHE A 88 -16.58 0.50 -16.96
CA PHE A 88 -15.78 -0.54 -16.31
C PHE A 88 -14.35 -0.50 -16.81
N SER A 89 -13.40 -0.56 -15.87
CA SER A 89 -11.99 -0.78 -16.13
C SER A 89 -11.58 -2.11 -15.52
N LEU A 90 -10.91 -2.94 -16.30
CA LEU A 90 -10.28 -4.18 -15.84
C LEU A 90 -8.77 -4.04 -16.01
N GLY A 91 -8.01 -4.60 -15.09
CA GLY A 91 -6.56 -4.62 -15.19
C GLY A 91 -5.95 -5.86 -14.59
N ALA A 92 -4.76 -6.19 -15.09
CA ALA A 92 -3.92 -7.25 -14.55
C ALA A 92 -2.47 -6.75 -14.46
N THR A 93 -1.76 -7.21 -13.43
CA THR A 93 -0.32 -7.02 -13.28
C THR A 93 0.34 -8.37 -13.06
N VAL A 94 1.46 -8.62 -13.73
CA VAL A 94 2.37 -9.72 -13.39
C VAL A 94 3.61 -9.12 -12.75
N LYS A 95 4.06 -9.70 -11.63
CA LYS A 95 5.20 -9.22 -10.84
C LYS A 95 6.19 -10.34 -10.58
N ALA A 96 7.47 -10.04 -10.80
CA ALA A 96 8.58 -10.79 -10.24
C ALA A 96 8.93 -10.18 -8.89
N VAL A 97 8.88 -10.99 -7.83
CA VAL A 97 9.16 -10.57 -6.45
C VAL A 97 10.38 -11.33 -5.93
N GLY A 98 11.24 -10.65 -5.19
CA GLY A 98 12.41 -11.27 -4.61
C GLY A 98 12.81 -10.62 -3.31
N SER A 99 13.48 -11.39 -2.48
CA SER A 99 14.07 -10.95 -1.23
C SER A 99 15.47 -11.55 -1.09
N ALA A 100 16.41 -10.75 -0.60
CA ALA A 100 17.77 -11.18 -0.33
C ALA A 100 18.17 -10.71 1.07
N ILE A 101 18.67 -11.63 1.88
CA ILE A 101 19.14 -11.41 3.25
C ILE A 101 20.50 -12.07 3.36
N GLU A 102 21.57 -11.25 3.40
CA GLU A 102 22.95 -11.76 3.39
C GLU A 102 23.20 -12.77 2.25
N THR A 103 23.33 -14.06 2.56
CA THR A 103 23.54 -15.14 1.58
C THR A 103 22.25 -15.85 1.16
N TYR A 104 21.16 -15.65 1.91
CA TYR A 104 19.87 -16.28 1.67
C TYR A 104 19.02 -15.44 0.71
N SER A 105 18.22 -16.10 -0.13
CA SER A 105 17.31 -15.40 -1.04
C SER A 105 16.07 -16.21 -1.36
N ALA A 106 14.96 -15.49 -1.57
CA ALA A 106 13.71 -16.02 -2.06
C ALA A 106 13.28 -15.28 -3.33
N PHE A 107 12.56 -15.98 -4.21
CA PHE A 107 12.07 -15.44 -5.46
C PHE A 107 10.72 -16.06 -5.80
N GLY A 108 9.80 -15.25 -6.32
CA GLY A 108 8.45 -15.68 -6.70
C GLY A 108 7.89 -14.91 -7.87
N LEU A 109 6.84 -15.49 -8.45
CA LEU A 109 6.02 -14.84 -9.47
C LEU A 109 4.61 -14.71 -8.94
N VAL A 110 4.08 -13.49 -8.98
CA VAL A 110 2.73 -13.20 -8.52
C VAL A 110 1.96 -12.35 -9.53
N ALA A 111 0.65 -12.41 -9.46
CA ALA A 111 -0.25 -11.62 -10.28
C ALA A 111 -1.28 -10.87 -9.42
N ASP A 112 -1.66 -9.69 -9.91
CA ASP A 112 -2.78 -8.90 -9.37
C ASP A 112 -3.85 -8.78 -10.44
N PHE A 113 -5.12 -8.89 -10.04
CA PHE A 113 -6.29 -8.70 -10.90
C PHE A 113 -7.21 -7.67 -10.27
N GLY A 114 -7.66 -6.70 -11.05
CA GLY A 114 -8.46 -5.59 -10.55
C GLY A 114 -9.59 -5.22 -11.48
N GLY A 115 -10.69 -4.80 -10.88
CA GLY A 115 -11.84 -4.22 -11.55
C GLY A 115 -12.23 -2.90 -10.88
N VAL A 116 -12.65 -1.93 -11.69
CA VAL A 116 -13.16 -0.65 -11.21
C VAL A 116 -14.41 -0.30 -12.03
N PHE A 117 -15.48 0.06 -11.33
CA PHE A 117 -16.68 0.64 -11.90
C PHE A 117 -16.73 2.13 -11.55
N ARG A 118 -16.92 2.99 -12.56
CA ARG A 118 -17.14 4.42 -12.38
C ARG A 118 -18.57 4.75 -12.76
N HIS A 119 -19.33 5.27 -11.81
CA HIS A 119 -20.70 5.67 -12.08
C HIS A 119 -20.74 6.80 -13.13
N PRO A 120 -21.70 6.81 -14.08
CA PRO A 120 -21.76 7.79 -15.19
C PRO A 120 -21.68 9.26 -14.79
N ASN A 121 -22.19 9.61 -13.60
CA ASN A 121 -22.13 10.98 -13.07
C ASN A 121 -20.74 11.39 -12.52
N GLY A 122 -19.78 10.46 -12.47
CA GLY A 122 -18.42 10.69 -11.96
C GLY A 122 -18.31 10.89 -10.45
N LEU A 123 -19.39 10.70 -9.69
CA LEU A 123 -19.46 10.98 -8.24
C LEU A 123 -19.21 9.73 -7.39
N MET A 124 -19.24 8.54 -7.98
CA MET A 124 -19.01 7.28 -7.29
C MET A 124 -18.09 6.38 -8.09
N THR A 125 -17.13 5.76 -7.42
CA THR A 125 -16.24 4.73 -7.96
C THR A 125 -16.25 3.53 -7.01
N VAL A 126 -16.41 2.33 -7.55
CA VAL A 126 -16.34 1.07 -6.81
C VAL A 126 -15.18 0.27 -7.38
N GLY A 127 -14.35 -0.33 -6.53
CA GLY A 127 -13.22 -1.14 -6.93
C GLY A 127 -13.19 -2.48 -6.23
N LEU A 128 -12.67 -3.49 -6.92
CA LEU A 128 -12.34 -4.80 -6.38
C LEU A 128 -10.94 -5.18 -6.88
N VAL A 129 -10.13 -5.78 -6.03
CA VAL A 129 -8.80 -6.25 -6.41
C VAL A 129 -8.40 -7.50 -5.64
N ALA A 130 -7.87 -8.49 -6.36
CA ALA A 130 -7.14 -9.62 -5.82
C ALA A 130 -5.64 -9.38 -6.07
N LYS A 131 -4.83 -9.38 -5.02
CA LYS A 131 -3.40 -9.06 -5.07
C LYS A 131 -2.56 -10.27 -4.68
N ASN A 132 -1.37 -10.35 -5.26
CA ASN A 132 -0.30 -11.29 -4.92
C ASN A 132 -0.69 -12.77 -5.05
N ALA A 133 -1.56 -13.12 -5.99
CA ALA A 133 -1.86 -14.52 -6.30
C ALA A 133 -0.68 -15.12 -7.08
N GLY A 134 0.00 -16.13 -6.55
CA GLY A 134 1.18 -16.67 -7.22
C GLY A 134 1.88 -17.77 -6.46
N VAL A 135 3.14 -18.00 -6.81
CA VAL A 135 3.98 -19.07 -6.26
C VAL A 135 5.40 -18.57 -6.01
N LEU A 136 6.05 -19.14 -5.00
CA LEU A 136 7.49 -19.01 -4.80
C LEU A 136 8.22 -20.06 -5.66
N LEU A 137 9.26 -19.62 -6.35
CA LEU A 137 10.13 -20.49 -7.15
C LEU A 137 11.43 -20.83 -6.42
N LYS A 138 11.83 -19.96 -5.48
CA LYS A 138 12.97 -20.15 -4.59
C LYS A 138 12.60 -19.63 -3.22
N ASN A 139 13.04 -20.32 -2.19
CA ASN A 139 12.79 -19.95 -0.81
C ASN A 139 14.08 -19.89 0.02
N PHE A 140 14.01 -19.22 1.17
CA PHE A 140 15.11 -19.08 2.12
C PHE A 140 15.51 -20.39 2.78
N GLY A 141 14.57 -21.32 2.90
CA GLY A 141 14.78 -22.61 3.55
C GLY A 141 13.87 -23.69 2.98
N PRO A 142 13.78 -24.85 3.65
CA PRO A 142 13.05 -26.02 3.15
C PRO A 142 11.52 -25.89 3.26
N ALA A 143 11.00 -24.97 4.06
CA ALA A 143 9.57 -24.75 4.24
C ALA A 143 9.09 -23.58 3.39
N ASP A 144 8.00 -23.79 2.64
CA ASP A 144 7.35 -22.75 1.83
C ASP A 144 6.90 -21.56 2.66
N ALA A 145 7.28 -20.35 2.24
CA ALA A 145 6.83 -19.11 2.84
C ALA A 145 5.49 -18.69 2.20
N ASP A 146 4.57 -18.20 3.02
CA ASP A 146 3.26 -17.78 2.55
C ASP A 146 3.36 -16.47 1.75
N LEU A 147 2.80 -16.48 0.54
CA LEU A 147 2.62 -15.25 -0.22
C LEU A 147 1.45 -14.44 0.37
N PRO A 148 1.59 -13.11 0.49
CA PRO A 148 0.58 -12.26 1.11
C PRO A 148 -0.57 -11.98 0.14
N PHE A 149 -1.33 -13.01 -0.21
CA PHE A 149 -2.55 -12.88 -1.00
C PHE A 149 -3.53 -11.98 -0.26
N ASP A 150 -4.18 -11.06 -1.00
CA ASP A 150 -5.15 -10.15 -0.42
C ASP A 150 -6.31 -9.90 -1.39
N LEU A 151 -7.53 -9.86 -0.85
CA LEU A 151 -8.74 -9.53 -1.56
C LEU A 151 -9.33 -8.28 -0.93
N GLN A 152 -9.45 -7.21 -1.71
CA GLN A 152 -9.93 -5.92 -1.23
C GLN A 152 -11.06 -5.39 -2.10
N ALA A 153 -12.01 -4.72 -1.47
CA ALA A 153 -13.05 -3.96 -2.13
C ALA A 153 -13.06 -2.53 -1.58
N GLY A 154 -13.42 -1.56 -2.40
CA GLY A 154 -13.48 -0.17 -1.98
C GLY A 154 -14.54 0.63 -2.71
N VAL A 155 -15.03 1.65 -2.04
CA VAL A 155 -15.94 2.63 -2.62
C VAL A 155 -15.45 4.03 -2.32
N THR A 156 -15.50 4.89 -3.33
CA THR A 156 -15.17 6.30 -3.22
C THR A 156 -16.37 7.10 -3.69
N VAL A 157 -16.82 8.05 -2.87
CA VAL A 157 -17.95 8.94 -3.16
C VAL A 157 -17.51 10.39 -3.01
N LYS A 158 -17.83 11.21 -4.02
CA LYS A 158 -17.70 12.66 -3.97
C LYS A 158 -19.11 13.27 -4.05
N PRO A 159 -19.69 13.77 -2.96
CA PRO A 159 -20.98 14.46 -3.00
C PRO A 159 -20.94 15.66 -3.96
N ARG A 160 -22.01 15.88 -4.72
CA ARG A 160 -22.03 16.85 -5.83
C ARG A 160 -21.67 18.29 -5.42
N TYR A 161 -22.12 18.71 -4.23
CA TYR A 161 -22.01 20.09 -3.75
C TYR A 161 -20.99 20.28 -2.63
N ALA A 162 -20.36 19.20 -2.16
CA ALA A 162 -19.39 19.28 -1.08
C ALA A 162 -17.97 19.13 -1.64
N PRO A 163 -17.00 19.95 -1.19
CA PRO A 163 -15.60 19.85 -1.61
C PRO A 163 -14.88 18.70 -0.91
N ILE A 164 -15.55 17.57 -0.68
CA ILE A 164 -15.00 16.41 0.02
C ILE A 164 -15.14 15.16 -0.83
N ARG A 165 -14.17 14.25 -0.69
CA ARG A 165 -14.24 12.90 -1.22
C ARG A 165 -14.04 11.91 -0.08
N LEU A 166 -14.95 10.97 0.05
CA LEU A 166 -14.93 9.94 1.07
C LEU A 166 -14.55 8.62 0.41
N THR A 167 -13.65 7.87 1.03
CA THR A 167 -13.26 6.53 0.60
C THR A 167 -13.38 5.57 1.75
N LEU A 168 -14.00 4.42 1.50
CA LEU A 168 -14.06 3.28 2.40
C LEU A 168 -13.47 2.08 1.68
N THR A 169 -12.49 1.43 2.31
CA THR A 169 -11.84 0.22 1.80
C THR A 169 -12.00 -0.89 2.81
N ALA A 170 -12.50 -2.03 2.35
CA ALA A 170 -12.49 -3.29 3.07
C ALA A 170 -11.37 -4.17 2.49
N HIS A 171 -10.50 -4.71 3.34
CA HIS A 171 -9.32 -5.48 2.95
C HIS A 171 -9.26 -6.84 3.63
N HIS A 172 -8.45 -7.78 3.12
CA HIS A 172 -8.37 -9.16 3.61
C HIS A 172 -9.69 -9.91 3.58
N LEU A 173 -10.55 -9.62 2.60
CA LEU A 173 -11.89 -10.21 2.48
C LEU A 173 -11.91 -11.74 2.32
N HIS A 174 -10.76 -12.37 2.07
CA HIS A 174 -10.61 -13.82 1.93
C HIS A 174 -10.52 -14.55 3.28
N ARG A 175 -10.27 -13.85 4.39
CA ARG A 175 -10.16 -14.42 5.73
C ARG A 175 -10.93 -13.57 6.72
N PHE A 176 -11.74 -14.20 7.57
CA PHE A 176 -12.54 -13.45 8.54
C PHE A 176 -11.73 -13.00 9.75
N ASP A 177 -10.86 -13.85 10.31
CA ASP A 177 -10.00 -13.45 11.42
C ASP A 177 -8.64 -12.98 10.90
N ILE A 178 -8.35 -11.70 11.12
CA ILE A 178 -7.11 -11.04 10.73
C ILE A 178 -6.38 -10.41 11.91
N ALA A 179 -6.89 -10.63 13.11
CA ALA A 179 -6.37 -9.95 14.26
C ALA A 179 -5.05 -10.57 14.71
N TYR A 180 -4.04 -9.73 14.84
CA TYR A 180 -2.83 -10.13 15.54
C TYR A 180 -3.06 -10.08 17.06
N ASN A 181 -2.99 -11.25 17.70
CA ASN A 181 -3.02 -11.37 19.16
C ASN A 181 -1.59 -11.36 19.69
N ASP A 182 -1.12 -10.20 20.15
CA ASP A 182 0.16 -10.09 20.83
C ASP A 182 0.10 -10.79 22.21
N PRO A 183 0.89 -11.86 22.42
CA PRO A 183 0.95 -12.55 23.71
C PRO A 183 1.48 -11.66 24.86
N GLY A 184 2.18 -10.57 24.57
CA GLY A 184 2.71 -9.66 25.58
C GLY A 184 1.74 -8.57 26.05
N LEU A 185 0.67 -8.30 25.30
CA LEU A 185 -0.24 -7.17 25.55
C LEU A 185 -1.69 -7.58 25.86
N ASN A 186 -2.14 -8.74 25.39
CA ASN A 186 -3.55 -9.16 25.46
C ASN A 186 -3.78 -10.41 26.34
N ILE A 187 -3.03 -10.56 27.43
CA ILE A 187 -3.29 -11.63 28.41
C ILE A 187 -4.00 -11.03 29.63
N ARG A 188 -5.23 -11.48 29.89
CA ARG A 188 -5.84 -11.35 31.22
C ARG A 188 -5.58 -12.65 31.96
N TYR A 189 -5.07 -12.58 33.18
CA TYR A 189 -4.94 -13.76 34.03
C TYR A 189 -6.24 -13.95 34.82
N ASP A 190 -6.69 -15.19 34.96
CA ASP A 190 -7.72 -15.52 35.94
C ASP A 190 -7.17 -15.34 37.38
N LEU A 191 -8.02 -15.52 38.39
CA LEU A 191 -7.62 -15.45 39.80
C LEU A 191 -6.56 -16.51 40.18
N ASN A 192 -6.32 -17.49 39.31
CA ASN A 192 -5.36 -18.59 39.49
C ASN A 192 -4.09 -18.41 38.63
N GLY A 193 -3.94 -17.30 37.91
CA GLY A 193 -2.77 -17.03 37.06
C GLY A 193 -2.78 -17.71 35.69
N ASN A 194 -3.90 -18.28 35.24
CA ASN A 194 -4.01 -18.84 33.88
C ASN A 194 -4.31 -17.74 32.85
N PRO A 195 -3.67 -17.75 31.68
CA PRO A 195 -3.98 -16.81 30.61
C PRO A 195 -5.39 -17.10 30.05
N ILE A 196 -6.29 -16.13 30.15
CA ILE A 196 -7.59 -16.13 29.49
C ILE A 196 -7.38 -15.58 28.08
N PRO A 197 -7.60 -16.38 27.02
CA PRO A 197 -7.53 -15.90 25.65
C PRO A 197 -8.54 -14.76 25.45
N GLN A 198 -8.10 -13.58 25.05
CA GLN A 198 -9.02 -12.51 24.69
C GLN A 198 -9.67 -12.84 23.34
N THR A 199 -10.92 -13.33 23.38
CA THR A 199 -11.74 -13.48 22.18
C THR A 199 -12.12 -12.09 21.65
N ILE A 200 -11.70 -11.82 20.42
CA ILE A 200 -12.04 -10.58 19.72
C ILE A 200 -13.51 -10.63 19.30
N SER A 201 -14.24 -9.54 19.56
CA SER A 201 -15.65 -9.48 19.18
C SER A 201 -15.81 -9.46 17.66
N VAL A 202 -16.94 -9.99 17.16
CA VAL A 202 -17.27 -9.99 15.72
C VAL A 202 -17.22 -8.56 15.14
N GLY A 203 -17.74 -7.57 15.87
CA GLY A 203 -17.73 -6.17 15.45
C GLY A 203 -16.32 -5.57 15.36
N GLU A 204 -15.46 -5.88 16.34
CA GLU A 204 -14.05 -5.47 16.32
C GLU A 204 -13.30 -6.11 15.15
N ASN A 205 -13.57 -7.38 14.85
CA ASN A 205 -12.96 -8.06 13.73
C ASN A 205 -13.41 -7.46 12.39
N ILE A 206 -14.71 -7.19 12.20
CA ILE A 206 -15.22 -6.47 11.03
C ILE A 206 -14.55 -5.10 10.91
N ALA A 207 -14.46 -4.34 12.00
CA ALA A 207 -13.84 -3.01 12.00
C ALA A 207 -12.38 -3.08 11.55
N ARG A 208 -11.63 -4.14 11.90
CA ARG A 208 -10.24 -4.35 11.47
C ARG A 208 -10.10 -4.50 9.97
N HIS A 209 -11.14 -4.94 9.26
CA HIS A 209 -11.11 -5.01 7.81
C HIS A 209 -11.25 -3.64 7.15
N LEU A 210 -11.63 -2.60 7.90
CA LEU A 210 -12.02 -1.30 7.35
C LEU A 210 -10.92 -0.25 7.48
N SER A 211 -10.74 0.49 6.39
CA SER A 211 -9.95 1.70 6.30
C SER A 211 -10.79 2.82 5.70
N VAL A 212 -10.72 4.00 6.29
CA VAL A 212 -11.47 5.19 5.86
C VAL A 212 -10.49 6.27 5.42
N GLY A 213 -10.79 6.94 4.33
CA GLY A 213 -10.06 8.08 3.81
C GLY A 213 -10.97 9.26 3.51
N VAL A 214 -10.47 10.46 3.76
CA VAL A 214 -11.15 11.73 3.44
C VAL A 214 -10.17 12.62 2.70
N GLU A 215 -10.60 13.14 1.56
CA GLU A 215 -9.87 14.17 0.81
C GLU A 215 -10.69 15.46 0.82
N LEU A 216 -10.10 16.55 1.30
CA LEU A 216 -10.68 17.89 1.25
C LEU A 216 -10.09 18.64 0.05
N LEU A 217 -10.95 18.97 -0.91
CA LEU A 217 -10.63 19.59 -2.18
C LEU A 217 -10.62 21.12 -2.02
N ILE A 218 -9.55 21.66 -1.43
CA ILE A 218 -9.41 23.09 -1.12
C ILE A 218 -9.46 23.94 -2.40
N SER A 219 -8.76 23.50 -3.44
CA SER A 219 -8.73 24.17 -4.74
C SER A 219 -8.55 23.16 -5.86
N ARG A 220 -8.48 23.63 -7.11
CA ARG A 220 -8.16 22.76 -8.26
C ARG A 220 -6.75 22.16 -8.18
N ASN A 221 -5.88 22.77 -7.37
CA ASN A 221 -4.45 22.47 -7.32
C ASN A 221 -4.01 21.93 -5.96
N VAL A 222 -4.79 22.13 -4.90
CA VAL A 222 -4.40 21.76 -3.53
C VAL A 222 -5.51 20.93 -2.90
N ASN A 223 -5.13 19.76 -2.39
CA ASN A 223 -6.01 18.91 -1.61
C ASN A 223 -5.34 18.54 -0.29
N LEU A 224 -6.14 18.43 0.77
CA LEU A 224 -5.72 17.87 2.05
C LEU A 224 -6.24 16.44 2.16
N LEU A 225 -5.42 15.57 2.73
CA LEU A 225 -5.68 14.14 2.84
C LEU A 225 -5.70 13.76 4.33
N ALA A 226 -6.66 12.94 4.72
CA ALA A 226 -6.72 12.33 6.03
C ALA A 226 -7.15 10.86 5.89
N GLY A 227 -6.65 9.99 6.76
CA GLY A 227 -6.94 8.57 6.71
C GLY A 227 -6.91 7.91 8.08
N TYR A 228 -7.66 6.83 8.19
CA TYR A 228 -7.78 6.00 9.38
C TYR A 228 -7.81 4.52 8.98
N ASN A 229 -6.86 3.75 9.51
CA ASN A 229 -6.86 2.29 9.39
C ASN A 229 -7.08 1.68 10.77
N HIS A 230 -8.20 0.98 10.95
CA HIS A 230 -8.58 0.48 12.26
C HIS A 230 -7.65 -0.64 12.74
N ARG A 231 -7.27 -1.57 11.86
CA ARG A 231 -6.34 -2.65 12.19
C ARG A 231 -5.00 -2.10 12.68
N GLN A 232 -4.41 -1.16 11.95
CA GLN A 232 -3.14 -0.53 12.34
C GLN A 232 -3.27 0.24 13.66
N ARG A 233 -4.42 0.85 13.94
CA ARG A 233 -4.64 1.50 15.25
C ARG A 233 -4.61 0.50 16.40
N GLN A 234 -5.22 -0.66 16.22
CA GLN A 234 -5.33 -1.66 17.27
C GLN A 234 -4.01 -2.43 17.45
N GLU A 235 -3.35 -2.77 16.34
CA GLU A 235 -2.06 -3.49 16.37
C GLU A 235 -0.89 -2.57 16.76
N GLY A 236 -0.98 -1.27 16.46
CA GLY A 236 0.00 -0.26 16.87
C GLY A 236 -0.19 0.29 18.28
N LYS A 237 -1.18 -0.23 19.02
CA LYS A 237 -1.49 0.22 20.38
C LYS A 237 -0.44 -0.30 21.37
N LEU A 238 0.12 0.60 22.17
CA LEU A 238 1.01 0.25 23.27
C LEU A 238 0.22 0.14 24.59
N ALA A 239 0.86 -0.37 25.64
CA ALA A 239 0.27 -0.43 26.99
C ALA A 239 -0.21 0.95 27.49
N THR A 240 0.48 2.03 27.09
CA THR A 240 0.12 3.42 27.43
C THR A 240 -1.00 4.00 26.55
N GLY A 241 -1.44 3.29 25.51
CA GLY A 241 -2.50 3.70 24.60
C GLY A 241 -2.11 3.70 23.12
N ALA A 242 -3.08 3.99 22.26
CA ALA A 242 -2.90 3.95 20.81
C ALA A 242 -2.32 5.25 20.23
N GLY A 243 -2.46 6.38 20.94
CA GLY A 243 -2.03 7.69 20.43
C GLY A 243 -2.52 7.94 19.00
N GLY A 244 -1.58 8.33 18.13
CA GLY A 244 -1.82 8.54 16.70
C GLY A 244 -1.80 7.28 15.82
N ALA A 245 -1.66 6.07 16.38
CA ALA A 245 -1.59 4.84 15.59
C ALA A 245 -2.80 4.69 14.65
N GLY A 246 -2.53 4.30 13.41
CA GLY A 246 -3.53 4.10 12.36
C GLY A 246 -4.04 5.40 11.73
N ILE A 247 -3.61 6.58 12.18
CA ILE A 247 -3.96 7.87 11.59
C ILE A 247 -2.90 8.25 10.55
N SER A 248 -3.38 8.75 9.41
CA SER A 248 -2.54 9.38 8.39
C SER A 248 -3.12 10.72 7.97
N PHE A 249 -2.24 11.63 7.54
CA PHE A 249 -2.63 12.91 6.97
C PHE A 249 -1.61 13.36 5.93
N GLY A 250 -2.00 14.25 5.03
CA GLY A 250 -1.13 14.69 3.95
C GLY A 250 -1.71 15.85 3.17
N ALA A 251 -0.95 16.28 2.17
CA ALA A 251 -1.37 17.30 1.23
C ALA A 251 -0.85 16.93 -0.17
N SER A 252 -1.66 17.20 -1.18
CA SER A 252 -1.25 17.09 -2.57
C SER A 252 -1.32 18.46 -3.23
N VAL A 253 -0.23 18.85 -3.89
CA VAL A 253 -0.14 20.06 -4.70
C VAL A 253 0.07 19.65 -6.15
N GLN A 254 -0.78 20.16 -7.04
CA GLN A 254 -0.77 19.88 -8.46
C GLN A 254 -0.48 21.17 -9.23
N ALA A 255 0.52 21.11 -10.09
CA ALA A 255 0.86 22.13 -11.09
C ALA A 255 0.75 21.51 -12.49
N ARG A 256 0.89 22.32 -13.55
CA ARG A 256 0.85 21.81 -14.93
C ARG A 256 1.94 20.76 -15.15
N GLY A 257 1.54 19.54 -15.45
CA GLY A 257 2.45 18.41 -15.67
C GLY A 257 3.17 17.88 -14.42
N PHE A 258 2.93 18.44 -13.23
CA PHE A 258 3.58 18.00 -11.99
C PHE A 258 2.57 17.81 -10.87
N GLN A 259 2.76 16.78 -10.05
CA GLN A 259 2.02 16.62 -8.80
C GLN A 259 2.96 16.16 -7.70
N LEU A 260 3.01 16.93 -6.63
CA LEU A 260 3.74 16.62 -5.42
C LEU A 260 2.74 16.22 -4.34
N THR A 261 2.95 15.08 -3.70
CA THR A 261 2.12 14.61 -2.59
C THR A 261 3.01 14.29 -1.40
N TYR A 262 2.72 14.93 -0.27
CA TYR A 262 3.32 14.62 1.01
C TYR A 262 2.29 13.89 1.86
N GLY A 263 2.71 12.83 2.55
CA GLY A 263 1.89 12.15 3.53
C GLY A 263 2.70 11.78 4.75
N ARG A 264 2.06 11.77 5.91
CA ARG A 264 2.58 11.26 7.17
C ARG A 264 1.63 10.21 7.70
N PHE A 265 2.21 9.13 8.20
CA PHE A 265 1.50 8.01 8.79
C PHE A 265 2.14 7.64 10.13
N SER A 266 1.31 7.33 11.12
CA SER A 266 1.74 6.87 12.44
C SER A 266 1.39 5.40 12.62
N ALA A 267 2.41 4.55 12.67
CA ALA A 267 2.28 3.11 12.93
C ALA A 267 2.03 2.83 14.42
N ALA A 268 2.69 3.57 15.30
CA ALA A 268 2.52 3.51 16.75
C ALA A 268 2.66 4.93 17.35
N PRO A 269 2.33 5.17 18.63
CA PRO A 269 2.46 6.49 19.27
C PRO A 269 3.81 7.19 19.04
N THR A 270 4.91 6.43 19.03
CA THR A 270 6.29 6.92 18.86
C THR A 270 6.90 6.55 17.51
N ALA A 271 6.17 5.82 16.67
CA ALA A 271 6.67 5.28 15.41
C ALA A 271 5.85 5.85 14.24
N GLY A 272 6.34 6.93 13.64
CA GLY A 272 5.72 7.55 12.47
C GLY A 272 6.70 7.75 11.33
N THR A 273 6.22 7.62 10.10
CA THR A 273 6.97 7.80 8.87
C THR A 273 6.29 8.85 7.99
N SER A 274 7.07 9.50 7.13
CA SER A 274 6.56 10.40 6.10
C SER A 274 6.99 9.90 4.72
N GLN A 275 6.12 10.11 3.73
CA GLN A 275 6.38 9.80 2.34
C GLN A 275 6.28 11.07 1.49
N LEU A 276 7.11 11.13 0.45
CA LEU A 276 7.06 12.15 -0.57
C LEU A 276 6.91 11.47 -1.93
N SER A 277 5.89 11.87 -2.68
CA SER A 277 5.63 11.36 -4.02
C SER A 277 5.67 12.51 -5.02
N LEU A 278 6.47 12.34 -6.07
CA LEU A 278 6.50 13.22 -7.22
C LEU A 278 5.92 12.46 -8.43
N ARG A 279 5.09 13.15 -9.20
CA ARG A 279 4.57 12.68 -10.48
C ARG A 279 4.82 13.73 -11.53
N ILE A 280 5.25 13.28 -12.71
CA ILE A 280 5.61 14.10 -13.85
C ILE A 280 4.90 13.55 -15.08
N ASP A 281 4.01 14.33 -15.68
CA ASP A 281 3.39 14.05 -16.98
C ASP A 281 4.24 14.74 -18.06
N PHE A 282 5.08 13.96 -18.74
CA PHE A 282 5.99 14.50 -19.75
C PHE A 282 5.25 15.07 -20.96
N ALA A 283 4.06 14.56 -21.31
CA ALA A 283 3.30 15.07 -22.44
C ALA A 283 2.82 16.51 -22.18
N GLN A 284 2.37 16.80 -20.96
CA GLN A 284 2.01 18.17 -20.57
C GLN A 284 3.22 19.10 -20.47
N VAL A 285 4.33 18.62 -19.88
CA VAL A 285 5.54 19.44 -19.73
C VAL A 285 6.14 19.83 -21.08
N LEU A 286 6.17 18.92 -22.04
CA LEU A 286 6.72 19.17 -23.38
C LEU A 286 5.82 20.09 -24.21
N ASN A 287 4.50 19.98 -24.08
CA ASN A 287 3.55 20.83 -24.81
C ASN A 287 3.44 22.24 -24.22
N ALA A 288 3.74 22.44 -22.93
CA ALA A 288 3.74 23.76 -22.31
C ALA A 288 4.87 24.69 -22.78
N ARG A 289 5.83 24.17 -23.57
CA ARG A 289 6.93 24.94 -24.19
C ARG A 289 6.62 25.40 -25.62
N LYS A 290 5.44 25.10 -26.17
CA LYS A 290 4.93 25.63 -27.43
C LYS A 290 3.80 26.61 -27.16
#